data_AF-D3HMU9-F1
#
_entry.id   AF-D3HMU9-F1
#
_cell.length_a   1.000
_cell.length_b   1.000
_cell.length_c   1.000
_cell.angle_alpha   90.00
_cell.angle_beta   90.00
_cell.angle_gamma   90.00
#
_symmetry.space_group_name_H-M   'P 1'
#
loop_
_entity.id
_entity.type
_entity.pdbx_description
1 polymer ?
#
loop_
_entity_poly.entity_id
_entity_poly.type
_entity_poly.pdbx_seq_one_letter_code
_entity_poly.pdbx_strand_id
1 'polypeptide(L)'
;MSYTKIESGLLLALDYPKLDESDFILLSSKLIEKKLGNHKNYPAFSKQIQKHYLELEYKEAIENILRLCQENETLLGSNVVQRLITKASQITSAPKDNESRRFYEVLYAEHLESILRNDFDCSIFDDLNEAYNEVRPEYTINDLTKINTFEEARKLVLAFVMLNDNVELGLKDQSPIYKKKDRSREELGQVLTANPGIMKPNSPNFLDNTVPIKKIDKIVIDEKKAAGYSKSNPQVPFVASLSGTTYSLVVVLQKYMEKHKADPNLEKKINNIIMLWTSAYIKDGYHSYNEVIDIFKDSHIQSIFAQANIKLDYAIIDDTAHEFHKAQEYAQGIAIKSMMHQELVQKAQEKNMREEKQRQMLHYCGVLINQLNQDPKSKERYPEQLKSLDELYKSWNKGIKKNKEFKKECAQICTEIQIKEQNTPLSFSDFLIKVKNFFSRLITSGFRKDVFVEPVSVAMDIATKLKDAVKEMPDSPCPKKVPLIKKSGSQAIQSEVKHFSSPIKEVQKQANELTSQLTQDPIIKIEKSNDKPHMN
;
A
#
# COMPACT_ATOMS: atom_id res chain seq x y z
N MET A 1 28.13 -5.87 7.10
CA MET A 1 26.92 -6.58 7.59
C MET A 1 27.14 -8.09 7.44
N SER A 2 26.68 -8.94 8.36
CA SER A 2 26.87 -10.40 8.22
C SER A 2 25.96 -10.99 7.12
N TYR A 3 26.47 -12.01 6.41
CA TYR A 3 25.76 -12.68 5.30
C TYR A 3 24.35 -13.16 5.69
N THR A 4 24.16 -13.64 6.91
CA THR A 4 22.86 -14.11 7.42
C THR A 4 21.79 -13.00 7.48
N LYS A 5 22.19 -11.76 7.79
CA LYS A 5 21.26 -10.61 7.88
C LYS A 5 20.72 -10.19 6.52
N ILE A 6 21.54 -10.25 5.47
CA ILE A 6 21.13 -9.90 4.11
C ILE A 6 20.14 -10.94 3.55
N GLU A 7 20.36 -12.23 3.83
CA GLU A 7 19.46 -13.31 3.38
C GLU A 7 18.10 -13.21 4.06
N SER A 8 18.12 -12.97 5.37
CA SER A 8 16.90 -12.73 6.16
C SER A 8 16.12 -11.52 5.62
N GLY A 9 16.81 -10.45 5.21
CA GLY A 9 16.20 -9.26 4.62
C GLY A 9 15.58 -9.50 3.23
N LEU A 10 16.23 -10.28 2.36
CA LEU A 10 15.69 -10.63 1.04
C LEU A 10 14.47 -11.55 1.14
N LEU A 11 14.54 -12.55 2.03
CA LEU A 11 13.40 -13.41 2.30
C LEU A 11 12.22 -12.60 2.87
N LEU A 12 12.49 -11.71 3.83
CA LEU A 12 11.48 -10.78 4.34
C LEU A 12 10.86 -9.97 3.20
N ALA A 13 11.67 -9.36 2.33
CA ALA A 13 11.17 -8.60 1.18
C ALA A 13 10.28 -9.42 0.23
N LEU A 14 10.61 -10.70 -0.01
CA LEU A 14 9.78 -11.62 -0.81
C LEU A 14 8.44 -11.98 -0.15
N ASP A 15 8.29 -11.73 1.15
CA ASP A 15 7.01 -11.90 1.86
C ASP A 15 6.14 -10.65 1.84
N TYR A 16 6.60 -9.56 1.24
CA TYR A 16 5.84 -8.32 1.16
C TYR A 16 4.46 -8.58 0.52
N PRO A 17 3.34 -8.21 1.18
CA PRO A 17 2.00 -8.56 0.69
C PRO A 17 1.60 -7.93 -0.65
N LYS A 18 2.29 -6.87 -1.09
CA LYS A 18 2.04 -6.20 -2.38
C LYS A 18 3.18 -6.42 -3.38
N LEU A 19 3.94 -7.48 -3.20
CA LEU A 19 4.97 -7.89 -4.15
C LEU A 19 4.33 -8.12 -5.53
N ASP A 20 4.87 -7.47 -6.56
CA ASP A 20 4.49 -7.71 -7.96
C ASP A 20 5.53 -8.57 -8.69
N GLU A 21 5.29 -8.85 -9.98
CA GLU A 21 6.21 -9.66 -10.80
C GLU A 21 7.59 -9.01 -10.97
N SER A 22 7.64 -7.68 -11.06
CA SER A 22 8.87 -6.91 -11.21
C SER A 22 9.75 -7.02 -9.97
N ASP A 23 9.18 -6.72 -8.80
CA ASP A 23 9.86 -6.85 -7.51
C ASP A 23 10.29 -8.31 -7.27
N PHE A 24 9.45 -9.29 -7.63
CA PHE A 24 9.80 -10.69 -7.53
C PHE A 24 11.02 -11.04 -8.36
N ILE A 25 11.08 -10.65 -9.65
CA ILE A 25 12.22 -10.92 -10.53
C ILE A 25 13.49 -10.32 -9.93
N LEU A 26 13.44 -9.05 -9.51
CA LEU A 26 14.58 -8.36 -8.91
C LEU A 26 15.08 -9.05 -7.63
N LEU A 27 14.18 -9.31 -6.68
CA LEU A 27 14.53 -9.88 -5.38
C LEU A 27 15.00 -11.33 -5.47
N SER A 28 14.34 -12.14 -6.29
CA SER A 28 14.71 -13.54 -6.51
C SER A 28 16.06 -13.65 -7.22
N SER A 29 16.31 -12.83 -8.25
CA SER A 29 17.60 -12.77 -8.94
C SER A 29 18.74 -12.41 -7.97
N LYS A 30 18.55 -11.39 -7.12
CA LYS A 30 19.52 -11.01 -6.10
C LYS A 30 19.77 -12.10 -5.05
N LEU A 31 18.72 -12.82 -4.67
CA LEU A 31 18.83 -13.95 -3.75
C LEU A 31 19.64 -15.10 -4.37
N ILE A 32 19.40 -15.41 -5.65
CA ILE A 32 20.13 -16.43 -6.40
C ILE A 32 21.58 -16.02 -6.59
N GLU A 33 21.86 -14.77 -7.00
CA GLU A 33 23.21 -14.23 -7.15
C GLU A 33 24.07 -14.50 -5.93
N LYS A 34 23.51 -14.27 -4.75
CA LYS A 34 24.23 -14.43 -3.51
C LYS A 34 24.71 -15.86 -3.25
N LYS A 35 23.99 -16.86 -3.77
CA LYS A 35 24.30 -18.29 -3.57
C LYS A 35 25.04 -18.89 -4.75
N LEU A 36 24.70 -18.46 -5.97
CA LEU A 36 25.16 -19.05 -7.23
C LEU A 36 26.02 -18.09 -8.06
N GLY A 37 26.34 -16.89 -7.59
CA GLY A 37 27.07 -15.87 -8.35
C GLY A 37 28.43 -16.32 -8.87
N ASN A 38 29.09 -17.23 -8.15
CA ASN A 38 30.37 -17.84 -8.56
C ASN A 38 30.20 -19.08 -9.45
N HIS A 39 28.97 -19.50 -9.73
CA HIS A 39 28.69 -20.66 -10.58
C HIS A 39 28.95 -20.30 -12.05
N LYS A 40 29.58 -21.21 -12.82
CA LYS A 40 30.02 -20.94 -14.20
C LYS A 40 28.90 -20.45 -15.12
N ASN A 41 27.68 -20.94 -14.92
CA ASN A 41 26.51 -20.62 -15.76
C ASN A 41 25.76 -19.36 -15.30
N TYR A 42 26.07 -18.82 -14.12
CA TYR A 42 25.35 -17.69 -13.55
C TYR A 42 25.45 -16.40 -14.38
N PRO A 43 26.62 -16.00 -14.94
CA PRO A 43 26.69 -14.79 -15.75
C PRO A 43 25.78 -14.80 -16.98
N ALA A 44 25.67 -15.94 -17.67
CA ALA A 44 24.79 -16.09 -18.83
C ALA A 44 23.31 -16.02 -18.41
N PHE A 45 22.95 -16.68 -17.31
CA PHE A 45 21.62 -16.57 -16.70
C PHE A 45 21.28 -15.13 -16.33
N SER A 46 22.18 -14.43 -15.62
CA SER A 46 21.97 -13.05 -15.19
C SER A 46 21.70 -12.12 -16.36
N LYS A 47 22.51 -12.21 -17.44
CA LYS A 47 22.27 -11.44 -18.68
C LYS A 47 20.92 -11.74 -19.31
N GLN A 48 20.51 -13.01 -19.33
CA GLN A 48 19.21 -13.40 -19.86
C GLN A 48 18.06 -12.81 -19.05
N ILE A 49 18.14 -12.87 -17.71
CA ILE A 49 17.11 -12.29 -16.84
C ILE A 49 17.05 -10.76 -16.98
N GLN A 50 18.21 -10.09 -17.08
CA GLN A 50 18.25 -8.64 -17.33
C GLN A 50 17.55 -8.27 -18.63
N LYS A 51 17.81 -9.03 -19.72
CA LYS A 51 17.14 -8.83 -21.00
C LYS A 51 15.62 -9.03 -20.89
N HIS A 52 15.18 -10.18 -20.38
CA HIS A 52 13.75 -10.46 -20.22
C HIS A 52 13.08 -9.42 -19.33
N TYR A 53 13.77 -8.95 -18.28
CA TYR A 53 13.26 -7.90 -17.44
C TYR A 53 13.09 -6.61 -18.23
N LEU A 54 14.11 -6.09 -18.93
CA LEU A 54 14.03 -4.89 -19.78
C LEU A 54 12.86 -4.98 -20.78
N GLU A 55 12.74 -6.11 -21.47
CA GLU A 55 11.72 -6.34 -22.52
C GLU A 55 10.32 -6.65 -21.98
N LEU A 56 10.16 -6.74 -20.64
CA LEU A 56 8.91 -7.11 -19.95
C LEU A 56 8.41 -8.54 -20.26
N GLU A 57 9.33 -9.44 -20.61
CA GLU A 57 9.13 -10.88 -20.74
C GLU A 57 9.15 -11.54 -19.34
N TYR A 58 8.29 -11.06 -18.44
CA TYR A 58 8.30 -11.43 -17.02
C TYR A 58 7.97 -12.89 -16.79
N LYS A 59 7.09 -13.47 -17.61
CA LYS A 59 6.75 -14.89 -17.51
C LYS A 59 7.99 -15.75 -17.77
N GLU A 60 8.71 -15.46 -18.84
CA GLU A 60 9.94 -16.14 -19.25
C GLU A 60 11.04 -15.94 -18.20
N ALA A 61 11.16 -14.73 -17.63
CA ALA A 61 12.08 -14.47 -16.52
C ALA A 61 11.75 -15.32 -15.29
N ILE A 62 10.50 -15.36 -14.86
CA ILE A 62 10.04 -16.15 -13.70
C ILE A 62 10.24 -17.64 -13.94
N GLU A 63 9.88 -18.17 -15.11
CA GLU A 63 10.09 -19.58 -15.47
C GLU A 63 11.58 -19.95 -15.42
N ASN A 64 12.45 -19.09 -15.95
CA ASN A 64 13.90 -19.28 -15.91
C ASN A 64 14.45 -19.27 -14.48
N ILE A 65 14.00 -18.34 -13.65
CA ILE A 65 14.36 -18.23 -12.23
C ILE A 65 13.97 -19.53 -11.50
N LEU A 66 12.72 -19.97 -11.65
CA LEU A 66 12.22 -21.17 -10.96
C LEU A 66 12.95 -22.44 -11.41
N ARG A 67 13.21 -22.58 -12.72
CA ARG A 67 13.98 -23.70 -13.26
C ARG A 67 15.39 -23.73 -12.68
N LEU A 68 16.11 -22.60 -12.68
CA LEU A 68 17.46 -22.55 -12.09
C LEU A 68 17.42 -22.88 -10.59
N CYS A 69 16.38 -22.43 -9.88
CA CYS A 69 16.21 -22.76 -8.47
C CYS A 69 16.02 -24.27 -8.23
N GLN A 70 15.21 -24.94 -9.05
CA GLN A 70 14.99 -26.38 -8.95
C GLN A 70 16.25 -27.18 -9.27
N GLU A 71 16.98 -26.80 -10.33
CA GLU A 71 18.24 -27.44 -10.72
C GLU A 71 19.33 -27.31 -9.65
N ASN A 72 19.26 -26.29 -8.80
CA ASN A 72 20.25 -25.98 -7.77
C ASN A 72 19.66 -26.03 -6.34
N GLU A 73 18.62 -26.83 -6.13
CA GLU A 73 17.89 -26.89 -4.85
C GLU A 73 18.81 -27.23 -3.66
N THR A 74 19.80 -28.10 -3.86
CA THR A 74 20.75 -28.49 -2.81
C THR A 74 21.61 -27.32 -2.32
N LEU A 75 21.94 -26.37 -3.19
CA LEU A 75 22.75 -25.18 -2.86
C LEU A 75 21.90 -24.05 -2.28
N LEU A 76 20.65 -23.93 -2.74
CA LEU A 76 19.72 -22.88 -2.31
C LEU A 76 18.96 -23.24 -1.03
N GLY A 77 18.73 -24.53 -0.81
CA GLY A 77 17.90 -25.09 0.25
C GLY A 77 16.42 -25.21 -0.15
N SER A 78 15.81 -26.37 0.11
CA SER A 78 14.42 -26.68 -0.26
C SER A 78 13.39 -25.66 0.23
N ASN A 79 13.59 -25.12 1.45
CA ASN A 79 12.70 -24.09 2.00
C ASN A 79 12.69 -22.79 1.17
N VAL A 80 13.84 -22.41 0.62
CA VAL A 80 13.96 -21.21 -0.23
C VAL A 80 13.28 -21.46 -1.57
N VAL A 81 13.58 -22.61 -2.20
CA VAL A 81 13.00 -22.98 -3.50
C VAL A 81 11.48 -23.08 -3.43
N GLN A 82 10.94 -23.80 -2.43
CA GLN A 82 9.50 -23.95 -2.26
C GLN A 82 8.81 -22.59 -2.03
N ARG A 83 9.47 -21.69 -1.30
CA ARG A 83 8.95 -20.33 -1.07
C ARG A 83 8.92 -19.51 -2.34
N LEU A 84 9.96 -19.54 -3.17
CA LEU A 84 9.98 -18.87 -4.47
C LEU A 84 8.89 -19.40 -5.40
N ILE A 85 8.72 -20.72 -5.49
CA ILE A 85 7.64 -21.37 -6.26
C ILE A 85 6.26 -20.89 -5.76
N THR A 86 6.05 -20.93 -4.44
CA THR A 86 4.78 -20.52 -3.84
C THR A 86 4.48 -19.05 -4.15
N LYS A 87 5.47 -18.16 -3.99
CA LYS A 87 5.31 -16.73 -4.27
C LYS A 87 5.06 -16.46 -5.75
N ALA A 88 5.79 -17.11 -6.66
CA ALA A 88 5.59 -16.96 -8.10
C ALA A 88 4.16 -17.29 -8.54
N SER A 89 3.48 -18.22 -7.87
CA SER A 89 2.08 -18.57 -8.17
C SER A 89 1.03 -17.56 -7.66
N GLN A 90 1.43 -16.62 -6.80
CA GLN A 90 0.53 -15.68 -6.11
C GLN A 90 0.68 -14.23 -6.59
N ILE A 91 1.81 -13.90 -7.20
CA ILE A 91 2.10 -12.55 -7.68
C ILE A 91 1.41 -12.26 -9.01
N THR A 92 1.10 -10.99 -9.21
CA THR A 92 0.54 -10.46 -10.46
C THR A 92 1.10 -9.07 -10.70
N SER A 93 1.34 -8.70 -11.96
CA SER A 93 1.69 -7.32 -12.30
C SER A 93 0.59 -6.32 -11.92
N ALA A 94 1.01 -5.16 -11.40
CA ALA A 94 0.13 -4.03 -11.12
C ALA A 94 0.73 -2.76 -11.74
N PRO A 95 0.14 -2.21 -12.82
CA PRO A 95 0.75 -1.12 -13.57
C PRO A 95 0.86 0.18 -12.76
N LYS A 96 0.10 0.31 -11.65
CA LYS A 96 0.08 1.49 -10.77
C LYS A 96 1.14 1.47 -9.66
N ASP A 97 1.65 0.29 -9.31
CA ASP A 97 2.44 0.06 -8.10
C ASP A 97 3.87 -0.41 -8.37
N ASN A 98 4.26 -0.49 -9.66
CA ASN A 98 5.56 -1.01 -10.09
C ASN A 98 6.69 0.05 -9.99
N GLU A 99 7.00 0.48 -8.77
CA GLU A 99 7.98 1.54 -8.47
C GLU A 99 9.41 1.11 -8.84
N SER A 100 9.78 -0.15 -8.58
CA SER A 100 11.12 -0.67 -8.87
C SER A 100 11.42 -0.75 -10.36
N ARG A 101 10.42 -1.07 -11.19
CA ARG A 101 10.57 -0.98 -12.66
C ARG A 101 10.81 0.44 -13.11
N ARG A 102 10.06 1.40 -12.59
CA ARG A 102 10.25 2.81 -12.95
C ARG A 102 11.62 3.30 -12.55
N PHE A 103 12.09 2.94 -11.37
CA PHE A 103 13.44 3.26 -10.95
C PHE A 103 14.50 2.67 -11.90
N TYR A 104 14.34 1.40 -12.29
CA TYR A 104 15.19 0.79 -13.32
C TYR A 104 15.16 1.56 -14.65
N GLU A 105 13.97 1.89 -15.16
CA GLU A 105 13.82 2.62 -16.43
C GLU A 105 14.47 4.01 -16.38
N VAL A 106 14.41 4.71 -15.25
CA VAL A 106 15.09 6.00 -15.07
C VAL A 106 16.60 5.84 -15.12
N LEU A 107 17.15 4.85 -14.41
CA LEU A 107 18.58 4.57 -14.45
C LEU A 107 19.04 4.13 -15.85
N TYR A 108 18.22 3.33 -16.53
CA TYR A 108 18.44 2.92 -17.90
C TYR A 108 18.47 4.13 -18.85
N ALA A 109 17.52 5.05 -18.70
CA ALA A 109 17.49 6.30 -19.46
C ALA A 109 18.71 7.18 -19.20
N GLU A 110 19.19 7.25 -17.95
CA GLU A 110 20.45 7.94 -17.62
C GLU A 110 21.66 7.31 -18.31
N HIS A 111 21.71 5.98 -18.39
CA HIS A 111 22.76 5.26 -19.12
C HIS A 111 22.69 5.57 -20.63
N LEU A 112 21.49 5.53 -21.24
CA LEU A 112 21.30 5.93 -22.64
C LEU A 112 21.82 7.36 -22.90
N GLU A 113 21.45 8.34 -22.06
CA GLU A 113 21.97 9.70 -22.19
C GLU A 113 23.50 9.75 -22.04
N SER A 114 24.09 8.96 -21.14
CA SER A 114 25.55 8.90 -20.98
C SER A 114 26.26 8.37 -22.22
N ILE A 115 25.69 7.37 -22.90
CA ILE A 115 26.24 6.85 -24.16
C ILE A 115 26.17 7.92 -25.24
N LEU A 116 25.00 8.57 -25.40
CA LEU A 116 24.81 9.62 -26.38
C LEU A 116 25.74 10.81 -26.17
N ARG A 117 26.03 11.19 -24.92
CA ARG A 117 26.95 12.30 -24.60
C ARG A 117 28.39 12.06 -25.05
N ASN A 118 28.82 10.80 -25.17
CA ASN A 118 30.20 10.48 -25.54
C ASN A 118 30.49 10.72 -27.04
N ASP A 119 29.49 10.57 -27.90
CA ASP A 119 29.57 10.78 -29.36
C ASP A 119 28.41 11.67 -29.83
N PHE A 120 28.21 12.80 -29.14
CA PHE A 120 27.05 13.66 -29.37
C PHE A 120 27.26 14.57 -30.58
N ASP A 121 26.51 14.30 -31.64
CA ASP A 121 26.45 15.17 -32.82
C ASP A 121 25.21 16.06 -32.77
N CYS A 122 25.43 17.34 -32.42
CA CYS A 122 24.36 18.34 -32.34
C CYS A 122 23.69 18.62 -33.69
N SER A 123 24.41 18.44 -34.82
CA SER A 123 23.89 18.79 -36.15
C SER A 123 22.69 17.92 -36.55
N ILE A 124 22.62 16.69 -36.05
CA ILE A 124 21.46 15.80 -36.20
C ILE A 124 20.18 16.50 -35.72
N PHE A 125 20.28 17.29 -34.66
CA PHE A 125 19.14 17.95 -34.03
C PHE A 125 18.82 19.32 -34.63
N ASP A 126 19.76 19.95 -35.33
CA ASP A 126 19.47 21.09 -36.21
C ASP A 126 18.54 20.63 -37.35
N ASP A 127 18.95 19.57 -38.05
CA ASP A 127 18.17 18.95 -39.13
C ASP A 127 16.78 18.47 -38.63
N LEU A 128 16.72 17.92 -37.40
CA LEU A 128 15.46 17.52 -36.78
C LEU A 128 14.55 18.71 -36.48
N ASN A 129 15.11 19.83 -36.00
CA ASN A 129 14.35 21.04 -35.73
C ASN A 129 13.76 21.62 -37.02
N GLU A 130 14.52 21.62 -38.12
CA GLU A 130 14.00 22.01 -39.43
C GLU A 130 12.82 21.13 -39.86
N ALA A 131 12.95 19.80 -39.75
CA ALA A 131 11.86 18.87 -40.05
C ALA A 131 10.63 19.09 -39.15
N TYR A 132 10.85 19.36 -37.86
CA TYR A 132 9.78 19.68 -36.91
C TYR A 132 9.01 20.94 -37.32
N ASN A 133 9.73 22.02 -37.64
CA ASN A 133 9.13 23.30 -38.02
C ASN A 133 8.35 23.24 -39.34
N GLU A 134 8.71 22.31 -40.25
CA GLU A 134 7.94 22.07 -41.47
C GLU A 134 6.63 21.34 -41.24
N VAL A 135 6.55 20.45 -40.24
CA VAL A 135 5.32 19.70 -39.95
C VAL A 135 4.23 20.62 -39.43
N ARG A 136 4.58 21.60 -38.58
CA ARG A 136 3.65 22.61 -38.03
C ARG A 136 4.35 23.96 -37.84
N PRO A 137 4.43 24.81 -38.88
CA PRO A 137 5.05 26.12 -38.79
C PRO A 137 4.44 27.03 -37.71
N GLU A 138 3.17 26.84 -37.36
CA GLU A 138 2.49 27.59 -36.29
C GLU A 138 3.05 27.33 -34.88
N TYR A 139 3.77 26.23 -34.66
CA TYR A 139 4.42 25.87 -33.38
C TYR A 139 5.94 25.92 -33.48
N THR A 140 6.47 26.69 -34.44
CA THR A 140 7.92 26.82 -34.66
C THR A 140 8.64 27.24 -33.38
N ILE A 141 9.70 26.50 -33.03
CA ILE A 141 10.53 26.80 -31.86
C ILE A 141 11.64 27.76 -32.30
N ASN A 142 11.29 29.04 -32.39
CA ASN A 142 12.17 30.09 -32.93
C ASN A 142 13.42 30.34 -32.08
N ASP A 143 13.41 29.95 -30.81
CA ASP A 143 14.49 30.15 -29.85
C ASP A 143 15.54 29.04 -29.88
N LEU A 144 15.35 27.99 -30.70
CA LEU A 144 16.29 26.88 -30.92
C LEU A 144 16.78 26.81 -32.38
N THR A 145 17.08 27.94 -33.03
CA THR A 145 17.54 27.94 -34.43
C THR A 145 18.84 27.17 -34.67
N LYS A 146 19.66 26.98 -33.62
CA LYS A 146 20.87 26.16 -33.65
C LYS A 146 21.06 25.46 -32.32
N ILE A 147 21.16 24.14 -32.35
CA ILE A 147 21.41 23.25 -31.24
C ILE A 147 22.93 23.13 -31.07
N ASN A 148 23.45 23.59 -29.93
CA ASN A 148 24.88 23.54 -29.63
C ASN A 148 25.19 22.60 -28.46
N THR A 149 24.18 22.19 -27.70
CA THR A 149 24.34 21.38 -26.49
C THR A 149 23.36 20.21 -26.45
N PHE A 150 23.74 19.17 -25.72
CA PHE A 150 22.85 18.04 -25.41
C PHE A 150 21.55 18.49 -24.75
N GLU A 151 21.60 19.48 -23.85
CA GLU A 151 20.41 19.96 -23.16
C GLU A 151 19.47 20.74 -24.09
N GLU A 152 19.99 21.43 -25.11
CA GLU A 152 19.16 22.06 -26.14
C GLU A 152 18.49 21.01 -27.03
N ALA A 153 19.20 19.94 -27.43
CA ALA A 153 18.59 18.82 -28.15
C ALA A 153 17.51 18.12 -27.32
N ARG A 154 17.77 17.93 -26.02
CA ARG A 154 16.80 17.38 -25.07
C ARG A 154 15.56 18.27 -24.94
N LYS A 155 15.74 19.60 -24.88
CA LYS A 155 14.62 20.56 -24.90
C LYS A 155 13.81 20.46 -26.20
N LEU A 156 14.49 20.32 -27.35
CA LEU A 156 13.84 20.15 -28.65
C LEU A 156 12.93 18.92 -28.65
N VAL A 157 13.43 17.74 -28.29
CA VAL A 157 12.60 16.51 -28.31
C VAL A 157 11.42 16.59 -27.33
N LEU A 158 11.59 17.25 -26.17
CA LEU A 158 10.51 17.46 -25.21
C LEU A 158 9.46 18.46 -25.70
N ALA A 159 9.82 19.39 -26.61
CA ALA A 159 8.88 20.35 -27.18
C ALA A 159 7.88 19.72 -28.16
N PHE A 160 8.08 18.47 -28.59
CA PHE A 160 7.15 17.76 -29.47
C PHE A 160 5.77 17.58 -28.86
N VAL A 161 5.61 17.71 -27.55
CA VAL A 161 4.30 17.77 -26.88
C VAL A 161 3.41 18.90 -27.40
N MET A 162 4.00 19.94 -28.01
CA MET A 162 3.28 21.04 -28.64
C MET A 162 2.63 20.65 -29.97
N LEU A 163 3.09 19.57 -30.60
CA LEU A 163 2.41 18.98 -31.75
C LEU A 163 1.11 18.36 -31.27
N ASN A 164 -0.01 18.92 -31.73
CA ASN A 164 -1.33 18.48 -31.31
C ASN A 164 -1.72 17.13 -31.93
N ASP A 165 -2.77 16.52 -31.39
CA ASP A 165 -3.29 15.21 -31.81
C ASP A 165 -3.48 15.09 -33.34
N ASN A 166 -3.78 16.18 -34.05
CA ASN A 166 -4.03 16.14 -35.50
C ASN A 166 -2.80 15.74 -36.32
N VAL A 167 -1.59 15.96 -35.83
CA VAL A 167 -0.35 15.52 -36.50
C VAL A 167 -0.26 13.99 -36.48
N GLU A 168 -0.60 13.39 -35.35
CA GLU A 168 -0.47 11.96 -35.10
C GLU A 168 -1.68 11.12 -35.51
N LEU A 169 -2.86 11.72 -35.76
CA LEU A 169 -4.10 11.01 -36.11
C LEU A 169 -3.92 10.00 -37.25
N GLY A 170 -3.27 10.41 -38.35
CA GLY A 170 -3.14 9.54 -39.53
C GLY A 170 -2.35 8.26 -39.28
N LEU A 171 -1.33 8.31 -38.41
CA LEU A 171 -0.57 7.12 -38.01
C LEU A 171 -1.31 6.30 -36.94
N LYS A 172 -1.97 6.98 -35.99
CA LYS A 172 -2.77 6.32 -34.94
C LYS A 172 -3.91 5.49 -35.51
N ASP A 173 -4.63 6.02 -36.51
CA ASP A 173 -5.78 5.33 -37.12
C ASP A 173 -5.39 4.03 -37.85
N GLN A 174 -4.11 3.91 -38.23
CA GLN A 174 -3.55 2.72 -38.89
C GLN A 174 -2.85 1.77 -37.91
N SER A 175 -2.71 2.16 -36.64
CA SER A 175 -2.02 1.35 -35.63
C SER A 175 -2.93 0.26 -35.05
N PRO A 176 -2.55 -1.03 -35.15
CA PRO A 176 -3.28 -2.10 -34.48
C PRO A 176 -3.20 -2.05 -32.94
N ILE A 177 -2.16 -1.40 -32.38
CA ILE A 177 -1.95 -1.32 -30.93
C ILE A 177 -2.60 -0.06 -30.33
N TYR A 178 -2.76 1.03 -31.09
CA TYR A 178 -3.40 2.25 -30.64
C TYR A 178 -4.92 2.16 -30.76
N LYS A 179 -5.58 1.53 -29.78
CA LYS A 179 -7.04 1.35 -29.79
C LYS A 179 -7.78 2.51 -29.13
N LYS A 180 -7.53 2.75 -27.84
CA LYS A 180 -8.18 3.81 -27.07
C LYS A 180 -7.24 4.37 -26.00
N LYS A 181 -7.17 5.70 -25.92
CA LYS A 181 -6.51 6.40 -24.82
C LYS A 181 -7.19 6.05 -23.49
N ASP A 182 -6.46 5.46 -22.56
CA ASP A 182 -6.95 4.94 -21.29
C ASP A 182 -6.66 5.84 -20.08
N ARG A 183 -6.07 7.02 -20.32
CA ARG A 183 -6.06 8.13 -19.37
C ARG A 183 -7.49 8.55 -18.98
N SER A 184 -7.71 8.80 -17.69
CA SER A 184 -8.88 9.51 -17.19
C SER A 184 -8.87 10.97 -17.67
N ARG A 185 -10.05 11.52 -17.97
CA ARG A 185 -10.23 12.95 -18.30
C ARG A 185 -10.39 13.83 -17.06
N GLU A 186 -10.41 13.25 -15.87
CA GLU A 186 -10.50 14.01 -14.63
C GLU A 186 -9.25 14.85 -14.42
N GLU A 187 -9.42 16.15 -14.22
CA GLU A 187 -8.36 17.05 -13.77
C GLU A 187 -8.11 16.81 -12.28
N LEU A 188 -7.07 16.03 -11.97
CA LEU A 188 -6.73 15.67 -10.60
C LEU A 188 -5.72 16.63 -9.96
N GLY A 189 -5.49 17.77 -10.61
CA GLY A 189 -4.50 18.76 -10.23
C GLY A 189 -3.07 18.28 -10.44
N GLN A 190 -2.16 18.89 -9.69
CA GLN A 190 -0.74 18.65 -9.78
C GLN A 190 -0.18 18.15 -8.46
N VAL A 191 0.90 17.39 -8.53
CA VAL A 191 1.58 16.85 -7.36
C VAL A 191 3.07 17.14 -7.40
N LEU A 192 3.65 17.39 -6.22
CA LEU A 192 5.08 17.59 -6.05
C LEU A 192 5.76 16.22 -5.98
N THR A 193 6.75 15.99 -6.82
CA THR A 193 7.53 14.76 -6.85
C THR A 193 9.02 15.08 -6.80
N ALA A 194 9.76 14.38 -5.94
CA ALA A 194 11.22 14.35 -6.00
C ALA A 194 11.73 13.32 -7.03
N ASN A 195 10.82 12.52 -7.61
CA ASN A 195 11.10 11.47 -8.56
C ASN A 195 10.16 11.60 -9.76
N PRO A 196 10.38 12.56 -10.67
CA PRO A 196 9.51 12.72 -11.82
C PRO A 196 9.40 11.42 -12.62
N GLY A 197 10.51 10.70 -12.79
CA GLY A 197 10.56 9.39 -13.43
C GLY A 197 9.84 8.23 -12.70
N ILE A 198 9.46 8.37 -11.42
CA ILE A 198 8.78 7.31 -10.66
C ILE A 198 7.32 7.72 -10.40
N MET A 199 6.39 6.80 -10.68
CA MET A 199 4.96 7.06 -10.74
C MET A 199 4.32 7.67 -9.48
N LYS A 200 4.90 7.50 -8.28
CA LYS A 200 4.35 8.11 -7.08
C LYS A 200 5.17 9.30 -6.61
N PRO A 201 4.51 10.46 -6.38
CA PRO A 201 5.16 11.69 -5.91
C PRO A 201 5.88 11.54 -4.56
N ASN A 202 5.47 10.54 -3.77
CA ASN A 202 6.03 10.23 -2.46
C ASN A 202 6.84 8.91 -2.45
N SER A 203 7.16 8.33 -3.62
CA SER A 203 8.03 7.16 -3.67
C SER A 203 9.35 7.50 -2.98
N PRO A 204 9.85 6.64 -2.09
CA PRO A 204 11.04 6.94 -1.32
C PRO A 204 12.25 7.11 -2.25
N ASN A 205 13.02 8.17 -2.03
CA ASN A 205 14.39 8.29 -2.54
C ASN A 205 15.31 7.39 -1.73
N PHE A 206 16.16 6.63 -2.40
CA PHE A 206 17.29 5.95 -1.78
C PHE A 206 18.59 6.37 -2.46
N LEU A 207 19.58 6.73 -1.62
CA LEU A 207 20.94 7.23 -1.92
C LEU A 207 21.01 8.54 -2.72
N ASP A 208 21.68 9.55 -2.14
CA ASP A 208 22.35 10.77 -2.68
C ASP A 208 21.77 11.53 -3.90
N ASN A 209 20.58 11.16 -4.39
CA ASN A 209 19.92 11.80 -5.52
C ASN A 209 19.13 13.00 -5.02
N THR A 210 19.83 14.13 -4.83
CA THR A 210 19.22 15.44 -4.64
C THR A 210 18.64 15.93 -5.97
N VAL A 211 17.49 15.36 -6.37
CA VAL A 211 16.75 15.85 -7.54
C VAL A 211 15.83 16.99 -7.07
N PRO A 212 15.82 18.16 -7.75
CA PRO A 212 14.88 19.23 -7.45
C PRO A 212 13.44 18.71 -7.52
N ILE A 213 12.63 19.04 -6.50
CA ILE A 213 11.20 18.69 -6.49
C ILE A 213 10.52 19.36 -7.68
N LYS A 214 9.91 18.54 -8.55
CA LYS A 214 9.13 19.00 -9.70
C LYS A 214 7.64 18.93 -9.40
N LYS A 215 6.86 19.79 -10.07
CA LYS A 215 5.39 19.75 -10.03
C LYS A 215 4.91 19.07 -11.31
N ILE A 216 4.26 17.92 -11.19
CA ILE A 216 3.77 17.13 -12.33
C ILE A 216 2.25 16.98 -12.27
N ASP A 217 1.60 16.78 -13.40
CA ASP A 217 0.17 16.50 -13.44
C ASP A 217 -0.13 15.14 -12.82
N LYS A 218 -1.20 15.09 -12.02
CA LYS A 218 -1.67 13.82 -11.46
C LYS A 218 -2.48 13.08 -12.52
N ILE A 219 -2.07 11.87 -12.84
CA ILE A 219 -2.70 11.03 -13.87
C ILE A 219 -3.29 9.78 -13.24
N VAL A 220 -4.47 9.37 -13.75
CA VAL A 220 -5.16 8.14 -13.32
C VAL A 220 -5.63 7.37 -14.56
N ILE A 221 -5.49 6.04 -14.48
CA ILE A 221 -6.06 5.09 -15.45
C ILE A 221 -7.57 5.08 -15.30
N ASP A 222 -8.29 5.24 -16.41
CA ASP A 222 -9.71 4.94 -16.49
C ASP A 222 -9.93 3.43 -16.64
N GLU A 223 -10.13 2.76 -15.50
CA GLU A 223 -10.32 1.30 -15.41
C GLU A 223 -11.54 0.80 -16.20
N LYS A 224 -12.47 1.68 -16.59
CA LYS A 224 -13.66 1.32 -17.39
C LYS A 224 -13.30 1.07 -18.86
N LYS A 225 -12.13 1.53 -19.34
CA LYS A 225 -11.71 1.36 -20.73
C LYS A 225 -11.12 -0.02 -20.96
N ALA A 226 -11.99 -0.97 -21.28
CA ALA A 226 -11.60 -2.37 -21.49
C ALA A 226 -10.57 -2.60 -22.61
N ALA A 227 -10.49 -1.70 -23.60
CA ALA A 227 -9.52 -1.74 -24.70
C ALA A 227 -8.31 -0.81 -24.48
N GLY A 228 -8.08 -0.39 -23.24
CA GLY A 228 -6.93 0.45 -22.86
C GLY A 228 -5.62 -0.33 -22.86
N TYR A 229 -4.53 0.34 -23.23
CA TYR A 229 -3.19 -0.23 -23.31
C TYR A 229 -2.70 -0.79 -21.95
N SER A 230 -2.95 -0.07 -20.84
CA SER A 230 -2.63 -0.52 -19.48
C SER A 230 -3.33 -1.80 -19.06
N LYS A 231 -4.49 -2.10 -19.65
CA LYS A 231 -5.26 -3.30 -19.33
C LYS A 231 -4.75 -4.53 -20.09
N SER A 232 -4.28 -4.35 -21.32
CA SER A 232 -3.63 -5.41 -22.09
C SER A 232 -2.17 -5.64 -21.71
N ASN A 233 -1.53 -4.63 -21.11
CA ASN A 233 -0.12 -4.66 -20.71
C ASN A 233 0.06 -4.29 -19.23
N PRO A 234 -0.48 -5.09 -18.29
CA PRO A 234 -0.43 -4.78 -16.85
C PRO A 234 0.98 -4.70 -16.26
N GLN A 235 1.97 -5.30 -16.93
CA GLN A 235 3.38 -5.28 -16.56
C GLN A 235 4.08 -3.96 -16.89
N VAL A 236 3.54 -3.18 -17.83
CA VAL A 236 4.08 -1.87 -18.18
C VAL A 236 3.69 -0.88 -17.08
N PRO A 237 4.65 -0.20 -16.43
CA PRO A 237 4.31 0.77 -15.40
C PRO A 237 3.63 1.97 -16.07
N PHE A 238 2.37 2.18 -15.76
CA PHE A 238 1.53 3.08 -16.53
C PHE A 238 1.75 4.53 -16.15
N VAL A 239 2.12 5.37 -17.12
CA VAL A 239 2.38 6.78 -16.83
C VAL A 239 1.22 7.66 -17.27
N ALA A 240 0.70 7.46 -18.48
CA ALA A 240 -0.38 8.31 -18.99
C ALA A 240 -1.26 7.66 -20.06
N SER A 241 -0.63 7.00 -21.03
CA SER A 241 -1.22 6.27 -22.16
C SER A 241 -0.07 5.89 -23.08
N LEU A 242 -0.32 4.93 -23.99
CA LEU A 242 0.53 4.72 -25.17
C LEU A 242 0.88 6.07 -25.81
N SER A 243 2.19 6.33 -25.99
CA SER A 243 2.71 7.69 -26.24
C SER A 243 2.20 8.25 -27.56
N GLY A 244 1.18 9.13 -27.51
CA GLY A 244 0.73 9.87 -28.68
C GLY A 244 1.90 10.60 -29.34
N THR A 245 2.67 11.34 -28.54
CA THR A 245 3.79 12.15 -29.01
C THR A 245 4.88 11.35 -29.74
N THR A 246 5.01 10.04 -29.47
CA THR A 246 5.94 9.19 -30.24
C THR A 246 5.46 9.00 -31.69
N TYR A 247 4.15 8.98 -31.97
CA TYR A 247 3.64 9.06 -33.34
C TYR A 247 3.98 10.41 -33.99
N SER A 248 3.86 11.52 -33.24
CA SER A 248 4.29 12.83 -33.72
C SER A 248 5.78 12.85 -34.09
N LEU A 249 6.63 12.18 -33.30
CA LEU A 249 8.04 11.97 -33.67
C LEU A 249 8.15 11.22 -35.01
N VAL A 250 7.43 10.11 -35.21
CA VAL A 250 7.50 9.35 -36.47
C VAL A 250 7.14 10.21 -37.68
N VAL A 251 6.12 11.08 -37.58
CA VAL A 251 5.75 12.01 -38.66
C VAL A 251 6.90 12.96 -39.00
N VAL A 252 7.57 13.52 -37.99
CA VAL A 252 8.73 14.38 -38.19
C VAL A 252 9.91 13.59 -38.77
N LEU A 253 10.13 12.35 -38.30
CA LEU A 253 11.17 11.47 -38.84
C LEU A 253 10.92 11.11 -40.31
N GLN A 254 9.67 10.98 -40.76
CA GLN A 254 9.38 10.81 -42.19
C GLN A 254 9.90 11.98 -43.02
N LYS A 255 9.66 13.22 -42.56
CA LYS A 255 10.19 14.44 -43.21
C LYS A 255 11.71 14.47 -43.20
N TYR A 256 12.31 14.12 -42.07
CA TYR A 256 13.76 14.00 -41.93
C TYR A 256 14.34 12.97 -42.92
N MET A 257 13.79 11.76 -42.97
CA MET A 257 14.27 10.70 -43.87
C MET A 257 14.11 11.08 -45.35
N GLU A 258 13.01 11.75 -45.73
CA GLU A 258 12.80 12.23 -47.10
C GLU A 258 13.90 13.21 -47.56
N LYS A 259 14.28 14.16 -46.69
CA LYS A 259 15.33 15.15 -46.96
C LYS A 259 16.73 14.55 -46.99
N HIS A 260 17.00 13.61 -46.09
CA HIS A 260 18.33 13.05 -45.87
C HIS A 260 18.51 11.65 -46.48
N LYS A 261 17.66 11.23 -47.42
CA LYS A 261 17.69 9.88 -48.05
C LYS A 261 19.02 9.48 -48.70
N ALA A 262 19.88 10.45 -49.01
CA ALA A 262 21.20 10.22 -49.60
C ALA A 262 22.32 10.13 -48.54
N ASP A 263 22.03 10.36 -47.26
CA ASP A 263 22.99 10.30 -46.17
C ASP A 263 23.32 8.82 -45.82
N PRO A 264 24.57 8.36 -46.00
CA PRO A 264 24.95 6.99 -45.67
C PRO A 264 24.85 6.68 -44.17
N ASN A 265 24.78 7.70 -43.30
CA ASN A 265 24.66 7.54 -41.85
C ASN A 265 23.24 7.75 -41.35
N LEU A 266 22.24 7.85 -42.23
CA LEU A 266 20.85 8.13 -41.86
C LEU A 266 20.32 7.17 -40.79
N GLU A 267 20.57 5.86 -40.91
CA GLU A 267 20.16 4.87 -39.90
C GLU A 267 20.75 5.18 -38.52
N LYS A 268 22.05 5.47 -38.43
CA LYS A 268 22.72 5.85 -37.16
C LYS A 268 22.09 7.11 -36.58
N LYS A 269 21.83 8.14 -37.41
CA LYS A 269 21.23 9.41 -36.96
C LYS A 269 19.81 9.22 -36.42
N ILE A 270 18.98 8.43 -37.11
CA ILE A 270 17.62 8.11 -36.67
C ILE A 270 17.63 7.36 -35.34
N ASN A 271 18.49 6.36 -35.18
CA ASN A 271 18.63 5.63 -33.92
C ASN A 271 19.13 6.55 -32.78
N ASN A 272 20.05 7.48 -33.05
CA ASN A 272 20.46 8.49 -32.06
C ASN A 272 19.29 9.40 -31.63
N ILE A 273 18.43 9.83 -32.57
CA ILE A 273 17.23 10.63 -32.25
C ILE A 273 16.27 9.82 -31.38
N ILE A 274 16.00 8.55 -31.75
CA ILE A 274 15.10 7.67 -30.99
C ILE A 274 15.65 7.37 -29.60
N MET A 275 16.97 7.19 -29.46
CA MET A 275 17.62 6.99 -28.17
C MET A 275 17.51 8.24 -27.27
N LEU A 276 17.71 9.45 -27.81
CA LEU A 276 17.51 10.69 -27.05
C LEU A 276 16.05 10.89 -26.67
N TRP A 277 15.13 10.63 -27.61
CA TRP A 277 13.69 10.69 -27.36
C TRP A 277 13.28 9.76 -26.21
N THR A 278 13.65 8.49 -26.32
CA THR A 278 13.30 7.44 -25.35
C THR A 278 13.85 7.80 -23.97
N SER A 279 15.12 8.16 -23.88
CA SER A 279 15.74 8.53 -22.60
C SER A 279 15.12 9.79 -21.98
N ALA A 280 14.87 10.85 -22.75
CA ALA A 280 14.32 12.10 -22.25
C ALA A 280 12.92 11.93 -21.64
N TYR A 281 12.02 11.24 -22.35
CA TYR A 281 10.63 11.03 -21.90
C TYR A 281 10.52 10.07 -20.72
N ILE A 282 11.40 9.07 -20.62
CA ILE A 282 11.45 8.15 -19.47
C ILE A 282 12.00 8.87 -18.23
N LYS A 283 13.14 9.54 -18.36
CA LYS A 283 13.83 10.21 -17.25
C LYS A 283 12.99 11.32 -16.62
N ASP A 284 12.27 12.10 -17.44
CA ASP A 284 11.33 13.12 -16.94
C ASP A 284 9.97 12.55 -16.52
N GLY A 285 9.76 11.25 -16.70
CA GLY A 285 8.59 10.56 -16.18
C GLY A 285 7.30 10.79 -16.96
N TYR A 286 7.42 11.08 -18.25
CA TYR A 286 6.28 11.23 -19.14
C TYR A 286 5.81 9.88 -19.72
N HIS A 287 6.73 8.94 -19.93
CA HIS A 287 6.42 7.59 -20.44
C HIS A 287 7.28 6.52 -19.77
N SER A 288 6.85 5.27 -19.89
CA SER A 288 7.66 4.06 -19.72
C SER A 288 8.37 3.67 -21.00
N TYR A 289 9.42 2.85 -20.85
CA TYR A 289 10.19 2.37 -21.99
C TYR A 289 9.29 1.66 -23.01
N ASN A 290 8.46 0.73 -22.53
CA ASN A 290 7.55 -0.01 -23.40
C ASN A 290 6.42 0.84 -23.98
N GLU A 291 5.92 1.87 -23.29
CA GLU A 291 4.95 2.82 -23.88
C GLU A 291 5.52 3.56 -25.11
N VAL A 292 6.84 3.70 -25.21
CA VAL A 292 7.54 4.31 -26.36
C VAL A 292 7.89 3.24 -27.40
N ILE A 293 8.54 2.16 -26.97
CA ILE A 293 9.09 1.15 -27.89
C ILE A 293 8.02 0.31 -28.55
N ASP A 294 6.88 0.05 -27.92
CA ASP A 294 5.81 -0.70 -28.56
C ASP A 294 5.27 0.01 -29.81
N ILE A 295 5.34 1.35 -29.87
CA ILE A 295 5.00 2.13 -31.06
C ILE A 295 6.02 1.90 -32.17
N PHE A 296 7.32 1.90 -31.86
CA PHE A 296 8.34 1.57 -32.86
C PHE A 296 8.30 0.12 -33.33
N LYS A 297 7.72 -0.79 -32.52
CA LYS A 297 7.45 -2.18 -32.89
C LYS A 297 6.12 -2.39 -33.62
N ASP A 298 5.28 -1.35 -33.74
CA ASP A 298 4.05 -1.42 -34.52
C ASP A 298 4.37 -1.75 -36.00
N SER A 299 3.67 -2.73 -36.57
CA SER A 299 3.92 -3.19 -37.95
C SER A 299 3.81 -2.09 -39.00
N HIS A 300 2.87 -1.15 -38.82
CA HIS A 300 2.71 -0.02 -39.74
C HIS A 300 3.90 0.93 -39.61
N ILE A 301 4.31 1.24 -38.39
CA ILE A 301 5.46 2.11 -38.12
C ILE A 301 6.76 1.48 -38.63
N GLN A 302 6.98 0.19 -38.40
CA GLN A 302 8.13 -0.54 -38.95
C GLN A 302 8.19 -0.48 -40.47
N SER A 303 7.04 -0.52 -41.15
CA SER A 303 7.00 -0.44 -42.62
C SER A 303 7.53 0.90 -43.16
N ILE A 304 7.35 1.99 -42.41
CA ILE A 304 7.84 3.32 -42.78
C ILE A 304 9.37 3.34 -42.77
N PHE A 305 9.99 2.85 -41.70
CA PHE A 305 11.46 2.78 -41.61
C PHE A 305 12.05 1.77 -42.60
N ALA A 306 11.38 0.64 -42.82
CA ALA A 306 11.80 -0.35 -43.81
C ALA A 306 11.81 0.21 -45.25
N GLN A 307 10.83 1.05 -45.62
CA GLN A 307 10.82 1.72 -46.94
C GLN A 307 12.02 2.65 -47.15
N ALA A 308 12.58 3.18 -46.07
CA ALA A 308 13.79 3.99 -46.07
C ALA A 308 15.09 3.17 -45.85
N ASN A 309 15.01 1.83 -45.85
CA ASN A 309 16.11 0.91 -45.54
C ASN A 309 16.76 1.16 -44.17
N ILE A 310 15.97 1.55 -43.17
CA ILE A 310 16.45 1.81 -41.81
C ILE A 310 16.01 0.69 -40.88
N LYS A 311 16.98 0.12 -40.16
CA LYS A 311 16.75 -0.81 -39.06
C LYS A 311 16.84 -0.07 -37.73
N LEU A 312 15.75 -0.12 -36.98
CA LEU A 312 15.69 0.44 -35.63
C LEU A 312 16.42 -0.47 -34.62
N ASP A 313 17.18 0.13 -33.71
CA ASP A 313 17.86 -0.55 -32.59
C ASP A 313 17.04 -0.55 -31.29
N TYR A 314 15.88 0.14 -31.29
CA TYR A 314 14.95 0.29 -30.17
C TYR A 314 15.59 0.80 -28.87
N ALA A 315 16.70 1.53 -28.97
CA ALA A 315 17.47 2.01 -27.82
C ALA A 315 17.80 0.88 -26.81
N ILE A 316 18.15 -0.31 -27.31
CA ILE A 316 18.58 -1.46 -26.51
C ILE A 316 20.11 -1.41 -26.31
N ILE A 317 20.57 -1.53 -25.07
CA ILE A 317 22.00 -1.64 -24.73
C ILE A 317 22.27 -2.92 -23.95
N ASP A 318 23.44 -3.54 -24.16
CA ASP A 318 23.78 -4.84 -23.59
C ASP A 318 24.33 -4.79 -22.15
N ASP A 319 24.82 -3.63 -21.69
CA ASP A 319 25.46 -3.47 -20.39
C ASP A 319 24.54 -2.76 -19.39
N THR A 320 23.56 -3.49 -18.84
CA THR A 320 22.57 -2.94 -17.88
C THR A 320 22.73 -3.47 -16.46
N ALA A 321 23.83 -4.17 -16.17
CA ALA A 321 23.99 -4.90 -14.91
C ALA A 321 23.98 -3.95 -13.70
N HIS A 322 24.58 -2.77 -13.85
CA HIS A 322 24.62 -1.75 -12.81
C HIS A 322 23.24 -1.20 -12.46
N GLU A 323 22.45 -0.83 -13.47
CA GLU A 323 21.09 -0.34 -13.33
C GLU A 323 20.19 -1.42 -12.69
N PHE A 324 20.35 -2.66 -13.14
CA PHE A 324 19.61 -3.80 -12.62
C PHE A 324 19.92 -4.03 -11.12
N HIS A 325 21.19 -4.04 -10.72
CA HIS A 325 21.57 -4.22 -9.31
C HIS A 325 21.04 -3.10 -8.42
N LYS A 326 21.12 -1.85 -8.87
CA LYS A 326 20.51 -0.72 -8.14
C LYS A 326 19.00 -0.89 -7.98
N ALA A 327 18.31 -1.36 -9.02
CA ALA A 327 16.87 -1.64 -8.92
C ALA A 327 16.56 -2.77 -7.92
N GLN A 328 17.41 -3.81 -7.82
CA GLN A 328 17.24 -4.84 -6.80
C GLN A 328 17.44 -4.31 -5.38
N GLU A 329 18.40 -3.41 -5.16
CA GLU A 329 18.58 -2.71 -3.88
C GLU A 329 17.36 -1.86 -3.53
N TYR A 330 16.81 -1.16 -4.52
CA TYR A 330 15.62 -0.35 -4.36
C TYR A 330 14.40 -1.18 -3.96
N ALA A 331 14.11 -2.25 -4.70
CA ALA A 331 13.01 -3.17 -4.42
C ALA A 331 13.12 -3.75 -2.99
N GLN A 332 14.32 -4.18 -2.60
CA GLN A 332 14.57 -4.69 -1.25
C GLN A 332 14.32 -3.62 -0.18
N GLY A 333 14.82 -2.40 -0.39
CA GLY A 333 14.66 -1.30 0.56
C GLY A 333 13.19 -0.91 0.77
N ILE A 334 12.42 -0.82 -0.31
CA ILE A 334 10.99 -0.50 -0.25
C ILE A 334 10.19 -1.58 0.44
N ALA A 335 10.40 -2.85 0.07
CA ALA A 335 9.68 -3.96 0.65
C ALA A 335 9.93 -4.04 2.17
N ILE A 336 11.19 -3.96 2.60
CA ILE A 336 11.54 -3.99 4.03
C ILE A 336 10.95 -2.79 4.77
N LYS A 337 11.08 -1.58 4.22
CA LYS A 337 10.52 -0.36 4.83
C LYS A 337 9.01 -0.47 5.00
N SER A 338 8.32 -0.98 3.98
CA SER A 338 6.87 -1.16 3.99
C SER A 338 6.44 -2.18 5.04
N MET A 339 7.15 -3.29 5.15
CA MET A 339 6.88 -4.30 6.18
C MET A 339 7.14 -3.78 7.59
N MET A 340 8.24 -3.06 7.81
CA MET A 340 8.51 -2.42 9.10
C MET A 340 7.42 -1.41 9.47
N HIS A 341 6.95 -0.62 8.50
CA HIS A 341 5.85 0.31 8.71
C HIS A 341 4.56 -0.41 9.11
N GLN A 342 4.19 -1.49 8.40
CA GLN A 342 3.02 -2.30 8.75
C GLN A 342 3.11 -2.87 10.17
N GLU A 343 4.27 -3.39 10.56
CA GLU A 343 4.50 -3.90 11.91
C GLU A 343 4.36 -2.80 12.98
N LEU A 344 4.89 -1.61 12.72
CA LEU A 344 4.78 -0.46 13.63
C LEU A 344 3.33 0.03 13.76
N VAL A 345 2.60 0.10 12.64
CA VAL A 345 1.17 0.47 12.63
C VAL A 345 0.36 -0.54 13.43
N GLN A 346 0.59 -1.84 13.21
CA GLN A 346 -0.07 -2.90 13.97
C GLN A 346 0.21 -2.79 15.47
N LYS A 347 1.48 -2.62 15.87
CA LYS A 347 1.87 -2.43 17.28
C LYS A 347 1.21 -1.20 17.90
N ALA A 348 1.11 -0.10 17.16
CA ALA A 348 0.43 1.11 17.61
C ALA A 348 -1.08 0.89 17.78
N GLN A 349 -1.72 0.16 16.86
CA GLN A 349 -3.14 -0.20 16.96
C GLN A 349 -3.39 -1.13 18.15
N GLU A 350 -2.58 -2.17 18.34
CA GLU A 350 -2.66 -3.08 19.48
C GLU A 350 -2.46 -2.35 20.81
N LYS A 351 -1.56 -1.36 20.85
CA LYS A 351 -1.40 -0.50 22.02
C LYS A 351 -2.66 0.33 22.27
N ASN A 352 -3.20 0.99 21.25
CA ASN A 352 -4.41 1.81 21.37
C ASN A 352 -5.63 0.98 21.81
N MET A 353 -5.80 -0.23 21.26
CA MET A 353 -6.88 -1.14 21.66
C MET A 353 -6.74 -1.58 23.13
N ARG A 354 -5.51 -1.88 23.58
CA ARG A 354 -5.24 -2.22 24.99
C ARG A 354 -5.55 -1.05 25.93
N GLU A 355 -5.12 0.15 25.57
CA GLU A 355 -5.41 1.37 26.34
C GLU A 355 -6.92 1.67 26.40
N GLU A 356 -7.64 1.48 25.30
CA GLU A 356 -9.09 1.66 25.25
C GLU A 356 -9.84 0.62 26.10
N LYS A 357 -9.49 -0.67 25.99
CA LYS A 357 -10.05 -1.72 26.84
C LYS A 357 -9.80 -1.42 28.33
N GLN A 358 -8.62 -0.89 28.66
CA GLN A 358 -8.33 -0.47 30.03
C GLN A 358 -9.17 0.73 30.49
N ARG A 359 -9.41 1.72 29.63
CA ARG A 359 -10.31 2.86 29.93
C ARG A 359 -11.74 2.40 30.16
N GLN A 360 -12.24 1.49 29.33
CA GLN A 360 -13.58 0.92 29.48
C GLN A 360 -13.71 0.14 30.79
N MET A 361 -12.68 -0.65 31.15
CA MET A 361 -12.64 -1.38 32.41
C MET A 361 -12.61 -0.44 33.63
N LEU A 362 -11.79 0.62 33.59
CA LEU A 362 -11.77 1.68 34.61
C LEU A 362 -13.15 2.30 34.80
N HIS A 363 -13.81 2.66 33.69
CA HIS A 363 -15.15 3.24 33.70
C HIS A 363 -16.19 2.27 34.30
N TYR A 364 -16.19 1.01 33.85
CA TYR A 364 -17.13 -0.01 34.32
C TYR A 364 -16.98 -0.29 35.83
N CYS A 365 -15.75 -0.48 36.32
CA CYS A 365 -15.48 -0.61 37.75
C CYS A 365 -15.96 0.62 38.53
N GLY A 366 -15.72 1.83 38.00
CA GLY A 366 -16.21 3.07 38.60
C GLY A 366 -17.74 3.14 38.69
N VAL A 367 -18.45 2.70 37.65
CA VAL A 367 -19.92 2.63 37.63
C VAL A 367 -20.42 1.65 38.69
N LEU A 368 -19.87 0.43 38.75
CA LEU A 368 -20.26 -0.59 39.73
C LEU A 368 -20.03 -0.12 41.18
N ILE A 369 -18.87 0.47 41.45
CA ILE A 369 -18.53 1.01 42.79
C ILE A 369 -19.48 2.16 43.15
N ASN A 370 -19.80 3.05 42.22
CA ASN A 370 -20.77 4.12 42.44
C ASN A 370 -22.19 3.59 42.70
N GLN A 371 -22.63 2.55 41.98
CA GLN A 371 -23.93 1.92 42.21
C GLN A 371 -24.01 1.31 43.62
N LEU A 372 -22.95 0.60 44.04
CA LEU A 372 -22.84 0.02 45.38
C LEU A 372 -22.85 1.12 46.47
N ASN A 373 -22.16 2.23 46.21
CA ASN A 373 -22.14 3.42 47.07
C ASN A 373 -23.41 4.26 47.01
N GLN A 374 -24.37 4.00 46.12
CA GLN A 374 -25.64 4.73 46.06
C GLN A 374 -26.79 3.91 46.65
N ASP A 375 -26.63 2.59 46.75
CA ASP A 375 -27.62 1.71 47.39
C ASP A 375 -27.71 1.96 48.91
N PRO A 376 -28.86 2.43 49.43
CA PRO A 376 -29.02 2.72 50.85
C PRO A 376 -28.80 1.52 51.76
N LYS A 377 -29.21 0.31 51.33
CA LYS A 377 -29.03 -0.92 52.10
C LYS A 377 -27.55 -1.31 52.21
N SER A 378 -26.81 -1.15 51.11
CA SER A 378 -25.36 -1.36 51.10
C SER A 378 -24.62 -0.39 52.01
N LYS A 379 -25.02 0.89 52.04
CA LYS A 379 -24.42 1.90 52.95
C LYS A 379 -24.60 1.56 54.42
N GLU A 380 -25.79 1.09 54.79
CA GLU A 380 -26.09 0.72 56.17
C GLU A 380 -25.32 -0.54 56.59
N ARG A 381 -25.25 -1.55 55.72
CA ARG A 381 -24.69 -2.87 56.04
C ARG A 381 -23.17 -2.97 55.88
N TYR A 382 -22.59 -2.20 54.95
CA TYR A 382 -21.18 -2.35 54.54
C TYR A 382 -20.38 -1.02 54.53
N PRO A 383 -20.54 -0.12 55.52
CA PRO A 383 -19.94 1.22 55.46
C PRO A 383 -18.40 1.17 55.33
N GLU A 384 -17.73 0.28 56.06
CA GLU A 384 -16.27 0.16 56.03
C GLU A 384 -15.74 -0.44 54.72
N GLN A 385 -16.42 -1.47 54.19
CA GLN A 385 -16.07 -2.08 52.90
C GLN A 385 -16.24 -1.09 51.76
N LEU A 386 -17.31 -0.29 51.77
CA LEU A 386 -17.59 0.74 50.78
C LEU A 386 -16.56 1.86 50.79
N LYS A 387 -16.18 2.33 51.99
CA LYS A 387 -15.10 3.32 52.16
C LYS A 387 -13.77 2.80 51.64
N SER A 388 -13.42 1.56 51.99
CA SER A 388 -12.19 0.90 51.52
C SER A 388 -12.18 0.76 49.99
N LEU A 389 -13.31 0.41 49.39
CA LEU A 389 -13.45 0.24 47.95
C LEU A 389 -13.31 1.56 47.18
N ASP A 390 -13.87 2.65 47.70
CA ASP A 390 -13.77 3.99 47.12
C ASP A 390 -12.33 4.55 47.25
N GLU A 391 -11.67 4.38 48.39
CA GLU A 391 -10.27 4.78 48.58
C GLU A 391 -9.32 3.97 47.68
N LEU A 392 -9.57 2.66 47.56
CA LEU A 392 -8.85 1.75 46.68
C LEU A 392 -9.01 2.16 45.21
N TYR A 393 -10.23 2.45 44.76
CA TYR A 393 -10.52 2.92 43.40
C TYR A 393 -9.90 4.29 43.11
N LYS A 394 -9.97 5.25 44.03
CA LYS A 394 -9.33 6.57 43.89
C LYS A 394 -7.81 6.44 43.77
N SER A 395 -7.20 5.56 44.56
CA SER A 395 -5.75 5.30 44.53
C SER A 395 -5.33 4.65 43.21
N TRP A 396 -6.13 3.70 42.70
CA TRP A 396 -5.89 3.06 41.40
C TRP A 396 -6.10 4.02 40.22
N ASN A 397 -7.19 4.79 40.20
CA ASN A 397 -7.48 5.78 39.15
C ASN A 397 -6.45 6.94 39.09
N LYS A 398 -5.82 7.27 40.22
CA LYS A 398 -4.69 8.22 40.27
C LYS A 398 -3.34 7.59 39.88
N GLY A 399 -3.30 6.28 39.62
CA GLY A 399 -2.07 5.55 39.29
C GLY A 399 -1.13 5.34 40.47
N ILE A 400 -1.62 5.50 41.70
CA ILE A 400 -0.84 5.29 42.94
C ILE A 400 -0.72 3.79 43.21
N LYS A 401 -1.79 3.02 42.99
CA LYS A 401 -1.80 1.54 43.10
C LYS A 401 -1.69 0.87 41.74
N LYS A 402 -0.95 -0.24 41.67
CA LYS A 402 -0.82 -1.04 40.44
C LYS A 402 -2.04 -1.94 40.23
N ASN A 403 -2.29 -2.36 38.98
CA ASN A 403 -3.42 -3.23 38.62
C ASN A 403 -3.46 -4.52 39.48
N LYS A 404 -2.30 -5.15 39.72
CA LYS A 404 -2.21 -6.38 40.53
C LYS A 404 -2.65 -6.18 41.98
N GLU A 405 -2.30 -5.04 42.58
CA GLU A 405 -2.67 -4.69 43.96
C GLU A 405 -4.16 -4.36 44.05
N PHE A 406 -4.66 -3.51 43.14
CA PHE A 406 -6.08 -3.22 43.02
C PHE A 406 -6.91 -4.49 42.83
N LYS A 407 -6.44 -5.42 41.97
CA LYS A 407 -7.11 -6.69 41.70
C LYS A 407 -7.26 -7.56 42.94
N LYS A 408 -6.17 -7.73 43.68
CA LYS A 408 -6.16 -8.54 44.89
C LYS A 408 -7.06 -7.95 45.98
N GLU A 409 -6.90 -6.66 46.25
CA GLU A 409 -7.63 -6.00 47.34
C GLU A 409 -9.11 -5.81 47.01
N CYS A 410 -9.45 -5.48 45.77
CA CYS A 410 -10.85 -5.35 45.33
C CYS A 410 -11.57 -6.70 45.40
N ALA A 411 -10.92 -7.79 44.94
CA ALA A 411 -11.48 -9.14 45.05
C ALA A 411 -11.68 -9.57 46.51
N GLN A 412 -10.78 -9.17 47.41
CA GLN A 412 -10.91 -9.42 48.84
C GLN A 412 -12.11 -8.68 49.43
N ILE A 413 -12.24 -7.37 49.19
CA ILE A 413 -13.36 -6.55 49.67
C ILE A 413 -14.69 -7.08 49.11
N CYS A 414 -14.74 -7.43 47.82
CA CYS A 414 -15.94 -8.04 47.22
C CYS A 414 -16.31 -9.36 47.90
N THR A 415 -15.32 -10.20 48.24
CA THR A 415 -15.55 -11.47 48.93
C THR A 415 -16.06 -11.25 50.36
N GLU A 416 -15.58 -10.23 51.07
CA GLU A 416 -16.11 -9.86 52.39
C GLU A 416 -17.59 -9.43 52.34
N ILE A 417 -17.96 -8.64 51.33
CA ILE A 417 -19.37 -8.25 51.09
C ILE A 417 -20.22 -9.50 50.80
N GLN A 418 -19.73 -10.39 49.94
CA GLN A 418 -20.42 -11.65 49.61
C GLN A 418 -20.61 -12.55 50.83
N ILE A 419 -19.59 -12.72 51.68
CA ILE A 419 -19.68 -13.51 52.92
C ILE A 419 -20.68 -12.90 53.90
N LYS A 420 -20.67 -11.57 54.06
CA LYS A 420 -21.63 -10.89 54.94
C LYS A 420 -23.07 -11.06 54.44
N GLU A 421 -23.31 -10.99 53.12
CA GLU A 421 -24.63 -11.27 52.54
C GLU A 421 -25.08 -12.72 52.79
N GLN A 422 -24.18 -13.70 52.64
CA GLN A 422 -24.48 -15.11 52.90
C GLN A 422 -24.79 -15.41 54.37
N ASN A 423 -24.18 -14.66 55.29
CA ASN A 423 -24.37 -14.82 56.74
C ASN A 423 -25.46 -13.91 57.32
N THR A 424 -26.12 -13.09 56.50
CA THR A 424 -27.23 -12.24 56.95
C THR A 424 -28.51 -13.10 57.00
N PRO A 425 -29.19 -13.21 58.16
CA PRO A 425 -30.44 -13.95 58.24
C PRO A 425 -31.47 -13.33 57.30
N LEU A 426 -32.00 -14.13 56.39
CA LEU A 426 -33.08 -13.75 55.47
C LEU A 426 -34.26 -13.25 56.29
N SER A 427 -34.61 -11.97 56.15
CA SER A 427 -35.84 -11.47 56.73
C SER A 427 -37.04 -12.12 56.00
N PHE A 428 -38.15 -12.31 56.72
CA PHE A 428 -39.35 -12.89 56.12
C PHE A 428 -39.88 -12.05 54.94
N SER A 429 -39.64 -10.73 54.94
CA SER A 429 -39.95 -9.86 53.80
C SER A 429 -39.03 -10.11 52.59
N ASP A 430 -37.74 -10.38 52.79
CA ASP A 430 -36.83 -10.76 51.69
C ASP A 430 -37.19 -12.13 51.11
N PHE A 431 -37.66 -13.07 51.95
CA PHE A 431 -38.22 -14.35 51.51
C PHE A 431 -39.47 -14.14 50.64
N LEU A 432 -40.42 -13.30 51.07
CA LEU A 432 -41.64 -13.01 50.31
C LEU A 432 -41.35 -12.30 48.97
N ILE A 433 -40.35 -11.41 48.92
CA ILE A 433 -39.92 -10.76 47.68
C ILE A 433 -39.28 -11.78 46.72
N LYS A 434 -38.46 -12.71 47.22
CA LYS A 434 -37.89 -13.80 46.42
C LYS A 434 -38.96 -14.74 45.88
N VAL A 435 -39.94 -15.11 46.70
CA VAL A 435 -41.08 -15.93 46.28
C VAL A 435 -41.91 -15.20 45.21
N LYS A 436 -42.19 -13.91 45.39
CA LYS A 436 -42.91 -13.09 44.41
C LYS A 436 -42.17 -12.99 43.07
N ASN A 437 -40.87 -12.74 43.09
CA ASN A 437 -40.05 -12.65 41.88
C ASN A 437 -39.92 -14.00 41.16
N PHE A 438 -39.80 -15.10 41.93
CA PHE A 438 -39.79 -16.46 41.42
C PHE A 438 -41.09 -16.79 40.68
N PHE A 439 -42.25 -16.49 41.28
CA PHE A 439 -43.56 -16.72 40.65
C PHE A 439 -43.79 -15.82 39.42
N SER A 440 -43.46 -14.53 39.48
CA SER A 440 -43.56 -13.64 38.30
C SER A 440 -42.70 -14.13 37.14
N ARG A 441 -41.51 -14.70 37.39
CA ARG A 441 -40.62 -15.26 36.37
C ARG A 441 -41.10 -16.60 35.84
N LEU A 442 -41.62 -17.48 36.70
CA LEU A 442 -42.25 -18.75 36.29
C LEU A 442 -43.38 -18.53 35.29
N ILE A 443 -44.12 -17.42 35.44
CA ILE A 443 -45.20 -17.01 34.56
C ILE A 443 -44.67 -16.38 33.25
N THR A 444 -43.51 -15.70 33.26
CA THR A 444 -42.99 -14.98 32.08
C THR A 444 -41.96 -15.73 31.25
N SER A 445 -41.15 -16.64 31.80
CA SER A 445 -40.00 -17.23 31.10
C SER A 445 -40.18 -18.68 30.64
N GLY A 446 -41.33 -19.31 30.89
CA GLY A 446 -41.70 -20.63 30.35
C GLY A 446 -40.61 -21.69 30.52
N PHE A 447 -40.52 -22.30 31.72
CA PHE A 447 -39.71 -23.49 32.06
C PHE A 447 -38.51 -23.79 31.13
N ARG A 448 -37.50 -22.91 31.13
CA ARG A 448 -36.15 -23.27 30.64
C ARG A 448 -35.26 -23.68 31.80
N LYS A 449 -34.43 -24.70 31.56
CA LYS A 449 -33.74 -25.54 32.56
C LYS A 449 -32.42 -24.94 33.09
N ASP A 450 -32.04 -23.76 32.64
CA ASP A 450 -30.86 -23.06 33.16
C ASP A 450 -31.27 -22.33 34.44
N VAL A 451 -31.03 -22.99 35.58
CA VAL A 451 -31.21 -22.39 36.90
C VAL A 451 -30.14 -21.30 37.07
N PHE A 452 -30.45 -20.09 36.62
CA PHE A 452 -29.68 -18.91 36.99
C PHE A 452 -29.73 -18.77 38.52
N VAL A 453 -28.59 -18.90 39.19
CA VAL A 453 -28.46 -18.57 40.61
C VAL A 453 -28.69 -17.08 40.74
N GLU A 454 -29.92 -16.67 41.08
CA GLU A 454 -30.23 -15.27 41.31
C GLU A 454 -29.36 -14.74 42.47
N PRO A 455 -28.71 -13.58 42.30
CA PRO A 455 -27.97 -12.97 43.37
C PRO A 455 -28.92 -12.64 44.53
N VAL A 456 -28.49 -12.98 45.74
CA VAL A 456 -29.27 -12.84 46.98
C VAL A 456 -29.66 -11.37 47.27
N SER A 457 -28.90 -10.41 46.74
CA SER A 457 -29.13 -8.96 46.84
C SER A 457 -28.47 -8.20 45.67
N VAL A 458 -28.82 -6.92 45.52
CA VAL A 458 -28.17 -5.98 44.58
C VAL A 458 -26.67 -5.86 44.89
N ALA A 459 -26.28 -5.88 46.17
CA ALA A 459 -24.89 -5.84 46.59
C ALA A 459 -24.13 -7.11 46.16
N MET A 460 -24.76 -8.29 46.27
CA MET A 460 -24.20 -9.56 45.82
C MET A 460 -23.97 -9.57 44.30
N ASP A 461 -24.93 -9.04 43.52
CA ASP A 461 -24.83 -8.93 42.06
C ASP A 461 -23.68 -8.00 41.64
N ILE A 462 -23.64 -6.80 42.19
CA ILE A 462 -22.62 -5.79 41.88
C ILE A 462 -21.23 -6.26 42.32
N ALA A 463 -21.10 -6.86 43.51
CA ALA A 463 -19.82 -7.40 43.98
C ALA A 463 -19.31 -8.57 43.11
N THR A 464 -20.22 -9.40 42.59
CA THR A 464 -19.88 -10.48 41.67
C THR A 464 -19.40 -9.91 40.33
N LYS A 465 -20.16 -8.98 39.74
CA LYS A 465 -19.77 -8.28 38.49
C LYS A 465 -18.44 -7.54 38.62
N LEU A 466 -18.20 -6.90 39.76
CA LEU A 466 -16.95 -6.18 40.01
C LEU A 466 -15.77 -7.15 40.16
N LYS A 467 -15.95 -8.27 40.87
CA LYS A 467 -14.94 -9.32 41.02
C LYS A 467 -14.58 -9.96 39.68
N ASP A 468 -15.57 -10.20 38.81
CA ASP A 468 -15.37 -10.76 37.48
C ASP A 468 -14.65 -9.77 36.56
N ALA A 469 -15.11 -8.51 36.49
CA ALA A 469 -14.43 -7.44 35.74
C ALA A 469 -12.97 -7.27 36.17
N VAL A 470 -12.72 -7.33 37.46
CA VAL A 470 -11.38 -7.20 38.03
C VAL A 470 -10.50 -8.42 37.76
N LYS A 471 -11.09 -9.62 37.62
CA LYS A 471 -10.40 -10.84 37.21
C LYS A 471 -9.84 -10.74 35.79
N GLU A 472 -10.58 -10.08 34.89
CA GLU A 472 -10.20 -9.88 33.49
C GLU A 472 -9.15 -8.79 33.25
N MET A 473 -8.78 -8.02 34.27
CA MET A 473 -7.72 -7.01 34.14
C MET A 473 -6.35 -7.63 33.89
N PRO A 474 -5.58 -7.09 32.92
CA PRO A 474 -4.18 -7.45 32.72
C PRO A 474 -3.28 -6.87 33.83
N ASP A 475 -2.25 -7.62 34.21
CA ASP A 475 -1.28 -7.25 35.26
C ASP A 475 -0.31 -6.11 34.85
N SER A 476 -0.31 -5.73 33.56
CA SER A 476 0.51 -4.63 33.03
C SER A 476 0.17 -3.30 33.71
N PRO A 477 1.15 -2.39 33.90
CA PRO A 477 0.93 -1.14 34.63
C PRO A 477 -0.08 -0.21 33.95
N CYS A 478 -0.78 0.58 34.74
CA CYS A 478 -1.62 1.68 34.27
C CYS A 478 -0.75 2.68 33.48
N PRO A 479 -1.10 3.06 32.24
CA PRO A 479 -0.45 4.18 31.58
C PRO A 479 -0.64 5.40 32.48
N LYS A 480 0.45 6.12 32.78
CA LYS A 480 0.35 7.43 33.41
C LYS A 480 -0.65 8.27 32.59
N LYS A 481 -1.53 9.03 33.24
CA LYS A 481 -2.26 10.10 32.57
C LYS A 481 -1.23 11.03 31.93
N VAL A 482 -0.98 10.85 30.64
CA VAL A 482 -0.35 11.88 29.83
C VAL A 482 -1.35 13.03 29.83
N PRO A 483 -0.94 14.29 30.11
CA PRO A 483 -1.83 15.43 30.01
C PRO A 483 -2.52 15.38 28.65
N LEU A 484 -3.79 15.79 28.59
CA LEU A 484 -4.48 16.02 27.32
C LEU A 484 -3.59 16.89 26.42
N ILE A 485 -2.87 16.25 25.51
CA ILE A 485 -2.37 16.92 24.32
C ILE A 485 -3.65 17.33 23.60
N LYS A 486 -3.81 18.65 23.43
CA LYS A 486 -4.90 19.28 22.69
C LYS A 486 -5.19 18.45 21.43
N LYS A 487 -6.48 18.31 21.09
CA LYS A 487 -7.01 17.69 19.87
C LYS A 487 -6.44 18.35 18.59
N SER A 488 -5.17 18.16 18.28
CA SER A 488 -4.53 18.60 17.03
C SER A 488 -3.66 17.53 16.38
N GLY A 489 -3.53 16.33 16.97
CA GLY A 489 -2.72 15.24 16.41
C GLY A 489 -3.50 14.13 15.69
N SER A 490 -4.83 14.07 15.85
CA SER A 490 -5.66 12.97 15.32
C SER A 490 -5.88 13.04 13.80
N GLN A 491 -5.67 14.21 13.19
CA GLN A 491 -5.86 14.39 11.75
C GLN A 491 -4.63 13.97 10.92
N ALA A 492 -3.41 14.08 11.46
CA ALA A 492 -2.19 13.80 10.68
C ALA A 492 -2.01 12.30 10.36
N ILE A 493 -2.40 11.41 11.27
CA ILE A 493 -2.28 9.97 11.05
C ILE A 493 -3.44 9.44 10.18
N GLN A 494 -4.64 10.02 10.28
CA GLN A 494 -5.76 9.64 9.40
C GLN A 494 -5.60 10.12 7.95
N SER A 495 -4.84 11.20 7.69
CA SER A 495 -4.48 11.58 6.32
C SER A 495 -3.52 10.59 5.65
N GLU A 496 -2.64 9.93 6.42
CA GLU A 496 -1.75 8.88 5.89
C GLU A 496 -2.48 7.55 5.64
N VAL A 497 -3.57 7.27 6.35
CA VAL A 497 -4.43 6.08 6.14
C VAL A 497 -5.07 6.05 4.75
N LYS A 498 -5.17 7.20 4.04
CA LYS A 498 -5.68 7.23 2.66
C LYS A 498 -4.67 6.75 1.61
N HIS A 499 -3.39 6.61 1.96
CA HIS A 499 -2.34 6.25 0.99
C HIS A 499 -2.09 4.74 0.87
N PHE A 500 -2.71 3.91 1.73
CA PHE A 500 -2.66 2.45 1.61
C PHE A 500 -4.04 1.86 1.92
N SER A 501 -4.80 1.51 0.88
CA SER A 501 -6.07 0.78 1.03
C SER A 501 -5.82 -0.57 1.71
N SER A 502 -6.35 -0.74 2.92
CA SER A 502 -6.34 -1.99 3.68
C SER A 502 -7.71 -2.68 3.62
N PRO A 503 -7.79 -4.01 3.84
CA PRO A 503 -9.04 -4.78 3.96
C PRO A 503 -9.76 -4.42 5.28
N ILE A 504 -10.25 -3.20 5.35
CA ILE A 504 -10.76 -2.55 6.57
C ILE A 504 -12.19 -3.00 6.92
N LYS A 505 -12.94 -3.58 5.96
CA LYS A 505 -14.38 -3.82 6.15
C LYS A 505 -14.73 -5.09 6.94
N GLU A 506 -13.89 -6.11 6.96
CA GLU A 506 -14.22 -7.38 7.65
C GLU A 506 -13.86 -7.38 9.14
N VAL A 507 -12.74 -6.77 9.52
CA VAL A 507 -12.31 -6.69 10.93
C VAL A 507 -13.17 -5.70 11.74
N GLN A 508 -13.65 -4.64 11.09
CA GLN A 508 -14.54 -3.65 11.70
C GLN A 508 -15.95 -4.23 11.95
N LYS A 509 -16.36 -5.24 11.18
CA LYS A 509 -17.62 -5.97 11.37
C LYS A 509 -17.55 -6.89 12.59
N GLN A 510 -16.43 -7.58 12.82
CA GLN A 510 -16.21 -8.42 14.00
C GLN A 510 -16.16 -7.60 15.32
N ALA A 511 -15.56 -6.41 15.30
CA ALA A 511 -15.53 -5.53 16.48
C ALA A 511 -16.93 -4.97 16.84
N ASN A 512 -17.77 -4.71 15.83
CA ASN A 512 -19.14 -4.24 16.04
C ASN A 512 -20.08 -5.36 16.51
N GLU A 513 -19.88 -6.60 16.06
CA GLU A 513 -20.63 -7.77 16.53
C GLU A 513 -20.33 -8.10 18.01
N LEU A 514 -19.08 -7.94 18.46
CA LEU A 514 -18.71 -8.09 19.88
C LEU A 514 -19.34 -7.00 20.77
N THR A 515 -19.49 -5.79 20.24
CA THR A 515 -20.11 -4.65 20.95
C THR A 515 -21.64 -4.82 21.06
N SER A 516 -22.27 -5.40 20.04
CA SER A 516 -23.70 -5.75 20.04
C SER A 516 -24.04 -6.88 21.01
N GLN A 517 -23.13 -7.86 21.20
CA GLN A 517 -23.35 -8.98 22.12
C GLN A 517 -23.19 -8.59 23.59
N LEU A 518 -22.45 -7.52 23.90
CA LEU A 518 -22.28 -7.00 25.26
C LEU A 518 -23.38 -6.01 25.69
N THR A 519 -24.30 -5.64 24.78
CA THR A 519 -25.33 -4.60 25.02
C THR A 519 -26.79 -5.07 24.90
N GLN A 520 -27.07 -6.36 24.68
CA GLN A 520 -28.42 -6.94 24.70
C GLN A 520 -28.51 -7.98 25.84
N ASP A 521 -29.34 -7.83 26.88
CA ASP A 521 -30.82 -8.01 26.91
C ASP A 521 -31.44 -7.37 28.19
N PRO A 522 -32.79 -7.29 28.36
CA PRO A 522 -33.80 -6.67 27.51
C PRO A 522 -34.47 -5.48 28.24
N ILE A 523 -34.68 -4.36 27.54
CA ILE A 523 -35.55 -3.28 28.03
C ILE A 523 -37.00 -3.71 27.76
N ILE A 524 -37.73 -3.98 28.85
CA ILE A 524 -39.17 -4.23 28.84
C ILE A 524 -39.87 -2.99 28.25
N LYS A 525 -40.46 -3.12 27.06
CA LYS A 525 -41.47 -2.19 26.56
C LYS A 525 -42.74 -2.37 27.39
N ILE A 526 -43.14 -1.32 28.10
CA ILE A 526 -44.47 -1.21 28.70
C ILE A 526 -45.44 -0.86 27.57
N GLU A 527 -46.19 -1.85 27.07
CA GLU A 527 -47.37 -1.62 26.25
C GLU A 527 -48.56 -1.22 27.14
N LYS A 528 -49.23 -0.12 26.78
CA LYS A 528 -50.50 0.29 27.37
C LYS A 528 -51.60 -0.65 26.89
N SER A 529 -52.20 -1.42 27.80
CA SER A 529 -53.48 -2.08 27.57
C SER A 529 -54.62 -1.05 27.73
N ASN A 530 -55.37 -0.80 26.66
CA ASN A 530 -56.76 -0.35 26.77
C ASN A 530 -57.62 -1.35 25.99
N ASP A 531 -58.31 -2.21 26.73
CA ASP A 531 -59.36 -3.07 26.23
C ASP A 531 -60.61 -2.25 25.87
N LYS A 532 -61.01 -2.37 24.59
CA LYS A 532 -62.33 -2.80 24.03
C LYS A 532 -63.66 -2.31 24.67
N PRO A 533 -64.82 -2.32 23.96
CA PRO A 533 -65.15 -3.18 22.81
C PRO A 533 -65.97 -2.55 21.66
N HIS A 534 -66.04 -3.29 20.56
CA HIS A 534 -67.15 -3.24 19.61
C HIS A 534 -68.47 -3.62 20.28
N MET A 535 -69.54 -2.86 20.02
CA MET A 535 -70.75 -3.36 19.35
C MET A 535 -71.76 -2.25 19.07
N ASN A 536 -72.35 -2.35 17.87
CA ASN A 536 -73.40 -1.56 17.21
C ASN A 536 -73.03 -0.20 16.65
#